data_AF-A0A384KI74-F1
#
_entry.id   AF-A0A384KI74-F1
#
_cell.length_a   1.000
_cell.length_b   1.000
_cell.length_c   1.000
_cell.angle_alpha   90.00
_cell.angle_beta   90.00
_cell.angle_gamma   90.00
#
_symmetry.space_group_name_H-M   'P 1'
#
loop_
_entity.id
_entity.type
_entity.pdbx_description
1 polymer ?
#
loop_
_entity_poly.entity_id
_entity_poly.type
_entity_poly.pdbx_seq_one_letter_code
_entity_poly.pdbx_strand_id
1 'polypeptide(L)'
;MKYINNLKEIENKIKSICDNCGVVPPKILIVTKYVGSEEINNIHAYDKKYHFGENSLEALEEKAKKLPDTIKWHFIGNLQSKKCKVLANLKNLHMVETLDKQKKAIMLNNYLKSINETEQRSSNQAKKIRVLMQIKTTDDPNKTGIGHNNYDDIESTILYIINNCEFLIFKGLMTISSLEIANRENSFVILNDIKSRLLSNAVIRDYFRDRKFHMSMGMSGDLELAIKHRTTQLRIGSAIFG
;
A
#
# COMPACT_ATOMS: atom_id res chain seq x y z
N MET A 1 23.62 -0.41 -11.31
CA MET A 1 24.64 -0.62 -10.26
C MET A 1 24.45 0.30 -9.06
N LYS A 2 24.39 1.63 -9.21
CA LYS A 2 24.19 2.57 -8.08
C LYS A 2 22.94 2.30 -7.23
N TYR A 3 21.76 2.23 -7.85
CA TYR A 3 20.50 2.00 -7.13
C TYR A 3 20.40 0.62 -6.45
N ILE A 4 21.09 -0.41 -6.98
CA ILE A 4 21.17 -1.73 -6.32
C ILE A 4 22.05 -1.64 -5.07
N ASN A 5 23.16 -0.90 -5.13
CA ASN A 5 24.00 -0.67 -3.95
C ASN A 5 23.25 0.14 -2.89
N ASN A 6 22.57 1.22 -3.29
CA ASN A 6 21.73 2.01 -2.39
C ASN A 6 20.65 1.13 -1.72
N LEU A 7 20.01 0.23 -2.49
CA LEU A 7 19.02 -0.70 -1.97
C LEU A 7 19.61 -1.66 -0.93
N LYS A 8 20.81 -2.21 -1.16
CA LYS A 8 21.53 -3.04 -0.18
C LYS A 8 21.87 -2.26 1.09
N GLU A 9 22.33 -1.02 0.96
CA GLU A 9 22.64 -0.15 2.10
C GLU A 9 21.38 0.13 2.94
N ILE A 10 20.26 0.40 2.29
CA ILE A 10 18.97 0.60 2.95
C ILE A 10 18.50 -0.68 3.64
N GLU A 11 18.63 -1.84 3.00
CA GLU A 11 18.31 -3.13 3.62
C GLU A 11 19.17 -3.40 4.86
N ASN A 12 20.47 -3.14 4.79
CA ASN A 12 21.37 -3.27 5.94
C ASN A 12 21.02 -2.30 7.07
N LYS A 13 20.69 -1.05 6.73
CA LYS A 13 20.22 -0.05 7.70
C LYS A 13 18.93 -0.50 8.38
N ILE A 14 17.93 -0.94 7.60
CA ILE A 14 16.66 -1.45 8.13
C ILE A 14 16.91 -2.63 9.04
N LYS A 15 17.74 -3.60 8.62
CA LYS A 15 18.09 -4.76 9.43
C LYS A 15 18.71 -4.35 10.77
N SER A 16 19.69 -3.45 10.76
CA SER A 16 20.33 -2.96 11.98
C SER A 16 19.33 -2.30 12.94
N ILE A 17 18.43 -1.46 12.43
CA ILE A 17 17.38 -0.83 13.26
C ILE A 17 16.43 -1.90 13.82
N CYS A 18 16.02 -2.86 13.00
CA CYS A 18 15.12 -3.95 13.39
C CYS A 18 15.72 -4.85 14.47
N ASP A 19 16.99 -5.20 14.34
CA ASP A 19 17.75 -5.98 15.33
C ASP A 19 17.79 -5.23 16.68
N ASN A 20 18.07 -3.93 16.66
CA ASN A 20 18.07 -3.09 17.86
C ASN A 20 16.69 -2.92 18.50
N CYS A 21 15.61 -2.94 17.71
CA CYS A 21 14.23 -2.76 18.20
C CYS A 21 13.54 -4.09 18.53
N GLY A 22 14.15 -5.24 18.23
CA GLY A 22 13.53 -6.56 18.39
C GLY A 22 12.28 -6.76 17.52
N VAL A 23 12.30 -6.25 16.28
CA VAL A 23 11.16 -6.34 15.35
C VAL A 23 11.54 -7.02 14.03
N VAL A 24 10.57 -7.64 13.36
CA VAL A 24 10.78 -8.26 12.05
C VAL A 24 10.94 -7.17 10.98
N PRO A 25 11.93 -7.28 10.07
CA PRO A 25 12.10 -6.32 8.98
C PRO A 25 10.83 -6.10 8.14
N PRO A 26 10.41 -4.84 7.92
CA PRO A 26 9.30 -4.54 7.02
C PRO A 26 9.68 -4.82 5.56
N LYS A 27 8.66 -5.01 4.71
CA LYS A 27 8.87 -5.04 3.27
C LYS A 27 9.28 -3.66 2.76
N ILE A 28 10.13 -3.62 1.74
CA ILE A 28 10.44 -2.39 1.00
C ILE A 28 9.55 -2.36 -0.24
N LEU A 29 8.63 -1.39 -0.30
CA LEU A 29 7.99 -0.99 -1.54
C LEU A 29 8.87 0.07 -2.21
N ILE A 30 9.36 -0.23 -3.40
CA ILE A 30 10.22 0.68 -4.16
C ILE A 30 9.33 1.69 -4.88
N VAL A 31 9.40 2.96 -4.50
CA VAL A 31 8.62 4.04 -5.10
C VAL A 31 9.29 4.51 -6.38
N THR A 32 8.59 4.42 -7.51
CA THR A 32 9.17 4.62 -8.85
C THR A 32 8.71 5.91 -9.53
N LYS A 33 8.09 6.82 -8.78
CA LYS A 33 7.71 8.15 -9.30
C LYS A 33 8.94 8.83 -9.90
N TYR A 34 8.82 9.28 -11.15
CA TYR A 34 9.91 9.90 -11.94
C TYR A 34 11.08 8.97 -12.31
N VAL A 35 10.98 7.66 -12.07
CA VAL A 35 12.01 6.68 -12.43
C VAL A 35 11.71 6.07 -13.80
N GLY A 36 12.73 5.85 -14.62
CA GLY A 36 12.60 5.21 -15.93
C GLY A 36 12.25 3.72 -15.86
N SER A 37 11.85 3.14 -16.99
CA SER A 37 11.53 1.70 -17.05
C SER A 37 12.79 0.83 -16.91
N GLU A 38 13.93 1.31 -17.38
CA GLU A 38 15.19 0.55 -17.34
C GLU A 38 15.63 0.25 -15.91
N GLU A 39 15.61 1.24 -15.01
CA GLU A 39 15.99 1.05 -13.61
C GLU A 39 15.06 0.08 -12.90
N ILE A 40 13.76 0.16 -13.17
CA ILE A 40 12.75 -0.75 -12.61
C ILE A 40 13.01 -2.18 -13.09
N ASN A 41 13.26 -2.37 -14.39
CA ASN A 41 13.56 -3.68 -14.96
C ASN A 41 14.84 -4.27 -14.37
N ASN A 42 15.88 -3.45 -14.20
CA ASN A 42 17.15 -3.87 -13.62
C ASN A 42 17.01 -4.32 -12.16
N ILE A 43 16.24 -3.59 -11.34
CA ILE A 43 15.95 -4.01 -9.96
C ILE A 43 15.11 -5.30 -9.94
N HIS A 44 14.10 -5.40 -10.80
CA HIS A 44 13.27 -6.60 -10.91
C HIS A 44 14.06 -7.82 -11.39
N ALA A 45 15.04 -7.63 -12.28
CA ALA A 45 15.93 -8.69 -12.74
C ALA A 45 16.91 -9.13 -11.64
N TYR A 46 17.34 -8.19 -10.80
CA TYR A 46 18.22 -8.46 -9.66
C TYR A 46 17.53 -9.31 -8.57
N ASP A 47 16.31 -8.97 -8.17
CA ASP A 47 15.57 -9.73 -7.16
C ASP A 47 14.05 -9.59 -7.32
N LYS A 48 13.36 -10.72 -7.51
CA LYS A 48 11.90 -10.78 -7.74
C LYS A 48 11.07 -10.52 -6.48
N LYS A 49 11.70 -10.38 -5.31
CA LYS A 49 10.98 -10.10 -4.05
C LYS A 49 10.38 -8.70 -3.99
N TYR A 50 10.96 -7.75 -4.74
CA TYR A 50 10.55 -6.35 -4.66
C TYR A 50 9.24 -6.09 -5.39
N HIS A 51 8.43 -5.23 -4.79
CA HIS A 51 7.24 -4.67 -5.39
C HIS A 51 7.50 -3.20 -5.71
N PHE A 52 6.74 -2.64 -6.65
CA PHE A 52 6.96 -1.28 -7.14
C PHE A 52 5.70 -0.42 -6.96
N GLY A 53 5.89 0.76 -6.39
CA GLY A 53 4.83 1.72 -6.07
C GLY A 53 4.81 2.88 -7.05
N GLU A 54 3.68 3.09 -7.72
CA GLU A 54 3.44 4.26 -8.58
C GLU A 54 2.31 5.14 -8.08
N ASN A 55 2.47 6.45 -8.27
CA ASN A 55 1.48 7.45 -7.85
C ASN A 55 0.74 8.13 -9.00
N SER A 56 1.23 8.00 -10.24
CA SER A 56 0.50 8.40 -11.45
C SER A 56 -0.09 7.16 -12.10
N LEU A 57 -1.37 7.23 -12.44
CA LEU A 57 -2.04 6.14 -13.15
C LEU A 57 -1.48 6.00 -14.57
N GLU A 58 -1.23 7.13 -15.21
CA GLU A 58 -0.73 7.22 -16.58
C GLU A 58 0.66 6.58 -16.67
N ALA A 59 1.57 6.96 -15.77
CA ALA A 59 2.89 6.35 -15.67
C ALA A 59 2.81 4.85 -15.33
N LEU A 60 1.93 4.46 -14.41
CA LEU A 60 1.73 3.07 -14.04
C LEU A 60 1.25 2.22 -15.23
N GLU A 61 0.28 2.72 -15.99
CA GLU A 61 -0.25 2.01 -17.16
C GLU A 61 0.83 1.85 -18.24
N GLU A 62 1.58 2.90 -18.53
CA GLU A 62 2.68 2.85 -19.49
C GLU A 62 3.76 1.83 -19.06
N LYS A 63 4.19 1.89 -17.80
CA LYS A 63 5.19 1.00 -17.24
C LYS A 63 4.72 -0.45 -17.20
N ALA A 64 3.46 -0.69 -16.82
CA ALA A 64 2.89 -2.03 -16.77
C ALA A 64 2.77 -2.67 -18.17
N LYS A 65 2.64 -1.87 -19.25
CA LYS A 65 2.66 -2.36 -20.64
C LYS A 65 4.07 -2.72 -21.12
N LYS A 66 5.09 -1.98 -20.66
CA LYS A 66 6.48 -2.12 -21.13
C LYS A 66 7.30 -3.12 -20.33
N LEU A 67 6.96 -3.32 -19.06
CA LEU A 67 7.74 -4.11 -18.12
C LEU A 67 7.17 -5.52 -17.92
N PRO A 68 7.98 -6.47 -17.41
CA PRO A 68 7.52 -7.86 -17.24
C PRO A 68 6.24 -8.00 -16.41
N ASP A 69 5.32 -8.84 -16.88
CA ASP A 69 4.05 -9.14 -16.18
C ASP A 69 4.24 -9.75 -14.78
N THR A 70 5.45 -10.23 -14.46
CA THR A 70 5.83 -10.74 -13.13
C THR A 70 6.03 -9.64 -12.08
N ILE A 71 6.12 -8.37 -12.48
CA ILE A 71 6.18 -7.24 -11.54
C ILE A 71 4.88 -7.14 -10.75
N LYS A 72 5.00 -6.89 -9.44
CA LYS A 72 3.84 -6.61 -8.58
C LYS A 72 3.72 -5.11 -8.34
N TRP A 73 2.75 -4.49 -9.01
CA TRP A 73 2.50 -3.06 -8.88
C TRP A 73 1.62 -2.73 -7.69
N HIS A 74 1.98 -1.66 -6.99
CA HIS A 74 1.17 -1.02 -5.98
C HIS A 74 0.78 0.37 -6.48
N PHE A 75 -0.51 0.68 -6.54
CA PHE A 75 -0.94 2.05 -6.76
C PHE A 75 -0.99 2.78 -5.41
N ILE A 76 -0.13 3.79 -5.28
CA ILE A 76 0.06 4.60 -4.06
C ILE A 76 -0.31 6.08 -4.28
N GLY A 77 -0.94 6.40 -5.42
CA GLY A 77 -1.45 7.73 -5.75
C GLY A 77 -2.89 7.93 -5.33
N ASN A 78 -3.39 9.16 -5.39
CA ASN A 78 -4.79 9.44 -5.08
C ASN A 78 -5.72 8.74 -6.09
N LEU A 79 -6.50 7.76 -5.62
CA LEU A 79 -7.45 7.04 -6.44
C LEU A 79 -8.69 7.88 -6.70
N GLN A 80 -8.88 8.35 -7.93
CA GLN A 80 -10.13 8.98 -8.34
C GLN A 80 -11.14 7.91 -8.78
N SER A 81 -12.43 8.08 -8.46
CA SER A 81 -13.49 7.13 -8.82
C SER A 81 -13.53 6.78 -10.32
N LYS A 82 -13.31 7.76 -11.21
CA LYS A 82 -13.24 7.56 -12.66
C LYS A 82 -12.05 6.70 -13.12
N LYS A 83 -11.01 6.62 -12.29
CA LYS A 83 -9.76 5.87 -12.54
C LYS A 83 -9.84 4.41 -12.06
N CYS A 84 -10.87 4.03 -11.31
CA CYS A 84 -11.03 2.65 -10.82
C CYS A 84 -11.09 1.62 -11.96
N LYS A 85 -11.75 1.94 -13.09
CA LYS A 85 -11.85 1.04 -14.25
C LYS A 85 -10.48 0.73 -14.84
N VAL A 86 -9.65 1.76 -15.03
CA VAL A 86 -8.31 1.62 -15.60
C VAL A 86 -7.43 0.77 -14.68
N LEU A 87 -7.42 1.08 -13.37
CA LEU A 87 -6.69 0.27 -12.39
C LEU A 87 -7.14 -1.19 -12.39
N ALA A 88 -8.45 -1.44 -12.41
CA ALA A 88 -8.99 -2.80 -12.43
C ALA A 88 -8.51 -3.61 -13.65
N ASN A 89 -8.25 -2.95 -14.79
CA ASN A 89 -7.76 -3.60 -16.01
C ASN A 89 -6.25 -3.91 -16.02
N LEU A 90 -5.45 -3.28 -15.15
CA LEU A 90 -4.00 -3.55 -15.10
C LEU A 90 -3.74 -5.00 -14.67
N LYS A 91 -3.11 -5.80 -15.55
CA LYS A 91 -2.95 -7.25 -15.36
C LYS A 91 -2.25 -7.62 -14.05
N ASN A 92 -1.17 -6.91 -13.74
CA ASN A 92 -0.26 -7.19 -12.64
C ASN A 92 -0.36 -6.14 -11.49
N LEU A 93 -1.51 -5.46 -11.38
CA LEU A 93 -1.83 -4.65 -10.21
C LEU A 93 -2.04 -5.56 -9.00
N HIS A 94 -1.11 -5.49 -8.06
CA HIS A 94 -1.08 -6.32 -6.86
C HIS A 94 -1.87 -5.70 -5.71
N MET A 95 -1.75 -4.38 -5.54
CA MET A 95 -2.32 -3.65 -4.40
C MET A 95 -2.71 -2.21 -4.75
N VAL A 96 -3.76 -1.71 -4.12
CA VAL A 96 -4.11 -0.28 -4.06
C VAL A 96 -4.01 0.16 -2.60
N GLU A 97 -3.15 1.12 -2.29
CA GLU A 97 -2.89 1.52 -0.90
C GLU A 97 -3.66 2.76 -0.45
N THR A 98 -4.46 3.34 -1.35
CA THR A 98 -5.03 4.69 -1.20
C THR A 98 -6.56 4.71 -1.21
N LEU A 99 -7.21 3.61 -0.80
CA LEU A 99 -8.66 3.64 -0.60
C LEU A 99 -8.99 4.52 0.61
N ASP A 100 -9.82 5.52 0.40
CA ASP A 100 -10.19 6.51 1.41
C ASP A 100 -11.70 6.77 1.46
N LYS A 101 -12.52 5.99 0.74
CA LYS A 101 -13.98 6.09 0.69
C LYS A 101 -14.60 4.75 0.29
N GLN A 102 -15.70 4.37 0.93
CA GLN A 102 -16.48 3.17 0.57
C GLN A 102 -16.89 3.15 -0.92
N LYS A 103 -17.29 4.30 -1.48
CA LYS A 103 -17.65 4.41 -2.91
C LYS A 103 -16.53 3.96 -3.85
N LYS A 104 -15.26 4.25 -3.53
CA LYS A 104 -14.11 3.82 -4.35
C LYS A 104 -13.93 2.31 -4.30
N ALA A 105 -14.12 1.70 -3.12
CA ALA A 105 -14.10 0.25 -2.95
C ALA A 105 -15.19 -0.44 -3.76
N ILE A 106 -16.44 0.04 -3.67
CA ILE A 106 -17.58 -0.47 -4.45
C ILE A 106 -17.27 -0.42 -5.94
N MET A 107 -16.80 0.73 -6.45
CA MET A 107 -16.50 0.88 -7.87
C MET A 107 -15.39 -0.07 -8.32
N LEU A 108 -14.29 -0.16 -7.56
CA LEU A 108 -13.19 -1.06 -7.90
C LEU A 108 -13.63 -2.52 -7.90
N ASN A 109 -14.42 -2.94 -6.90
CA ASN A 109 -14.98 -4.29 -6.82
C ASN A 109 -15.89 -4.60 -8.01
N ASN A 110 -16.78 -3.68 -8.39
CA ASN A 110 -17.71 -3.89 -9.50
C ASN A 110 -17.00 -4.00 -10.85
N TYR A 111 -15.93 -3.23 -11.07
CA TYR A 111 -15.13 -3.40 -12.28
C TYR A 111 -14.39 -4.74 -12.30
N LEU A 112 -13.85 -5.18 -11.16
CA LEU A 112 -13.24 -6.52 -11.06
C LEU A 112 -14.27 -7.62 -11.30
N LYS A 113 -15.49 -7.48 -10.77
CA LYS A 113 -16.61 -8.41 -11.03
C LYS A 113 -16.86 -8.54 -12.53
N SER A 114 -17.07 -7.40 -13.21
CA SER A 114 -17.32 -7.37 -14.66
C SER A 114 -16.18 -7.99 -15.47
N ILE A 115 -14.91 -7.75 -15.09
CA ILE A 115 -13.75 -8.37 -15.74
C ILE A 115 -13.76 -9.89 -15.54
N ASN A 116 -14.00 -10.35 -14.30
CA ASN A 116 -14.01 -11.78 -13.99
C ASN A 116 -15.13 -12.52 -14.72
N GLU A 117 -16.32 -11.93 -14.82
CA GLU A 117 -17.47 -12.48 -15.56
C GLU A 117 -17.20 -12.50 -17.07
N THR A 118 -16.69 -11.40 -17.64
CA THR A 118 -16.42 -11.29 -19.08
C THR A 118 -15.32 -12.27 -19.52
N GLU A 119 -14.29 -12.44 -18.71
CA GLU A 119 -13.19 -13.38 -18.98
C GLU A 119 -13.49 -14.82 -18.51
N GLN A 120 -14.72 -15.10 -18.05
CA GLN A 120 -15.18 -16.42 -17.58
C GLN A 120 -14.22 -17.08 -16.57
N ARG A 121 -13.64 -16.25 -15.69
CA ARG A 121 -12.68 -16.73 -14.68
C ARG A 121 -13.43 -17.52 -13.62
N SER A 122 -12.98 -18.75 -13.39
CA SER A 122 -13.44 -19.55 -12.25
C SER A 122 -13.14 -18.84 -10.92
N SER A 123 -13.85 -19.20 -9.85
CA SER A 123 -13.66 -18.61 -8.51
C SER A 123 -12.19 -18.64 -8.04
N ASN A 124 -11.47 -19.72 -8.37
CA ASN A 124 -10.05 -19.91 -8.03
C ASN A 124 -9.09 -19.07 -8.90
N GLN A 125 -9.54 -18.58 -10.06
CA GLN A 125 -8.77 -17.77 -11.00
C GLN A 125 -9.22 -16.31 -11.03
N ALA A 126 -10.24 -15.96 -10.24
CA ALA A 126 -10.78 -14.62 -10.16
C ALA A 126 -9.67 -13.61 -9.84
N LYS A 127 -9.60 -12.55 -10.63
CA LYS A 127 -8.77 -11.40 -10.36
C LYS A 127 -9.24 -10.77 -9.06
N LYS A 128 -8.33 -10.69 -8.09
CA LYS A 128 -8.54 -9.99 -6.83
C LYS A 128 -7.44 -8.98 -6.58
N ILE A 129 -7.82 -7.82 -6.05
CA ILE A 129 -6.88 -6.74 -5.72
C ILE A 129 -6.77 -6.62 -4.21
N ARG A 130 -5.54 -6.56 -3.69
CA ARG A 130 -5.31 -6.25 -2.28
C ARG A 130 -5.51 -4.75 -2.05
N VAL A 131 -6.08 -4.38 -0.92
CA VAL A 131 -6.32 -2.97 -0.62
C VAL A 131 -5.88 -2.61 0.79
N LEU A 132 -5.27 -1.44 0.91
CA LEU A 132 -5.09 -0.76 2.19
C LEU A 132 -6.00 0.46 2.23
N MET A 133 -6.48 0.79 3.43
CA MET A 133 -7.19 2.03 3.66
C MET A 133 -6.22 3.14 4.06
N GLN A 134 -6.29 4.27 3.38
CA GLN A 134 -5.51 5.45 3.71
C GLN A 134 -6.20 6.27 4.79
N ILE A 135 -5.51 6.42 5.92
CA ILE A 135 -5.94 7.25 7.03
C ILE A 135 -5.22 8.59 6.95
N LYS A 136 -5.98 9.67 7.09
CA LYS A 136 -5.44 11.03 7.22
C LYS A 136 -5.17 11.30 8.71
N THR A 137 -3.91 11.16 9.10
CA THR A 137 -3.43 11.32 10.49
C THR A 137 -2.90 12.73 10.80
N THR A 138 -3.08 13.68 9.88
CA THR A 138 -2.66 15.09 10.05
C THR A 138 -3.73 16.00 9.46
N ASP A 139 -3.83 17.24 9.93
CA ASP A 139 -4.83 18.20 9.44
C ASP A 139 -4.46 18.91 8.12
N ASP A 140 -3.29 18.58 7.55
CA ASP A 140 -2.84 19.11 6.25
C ASP A 140 -3.93 18.95 5.16
N PRO A 141 -4.47 20.06 4.60
CA PRO A 141 -5.54 20.02 3.62
C PRO A 141 -5.11 19.36 2.31
N ASN A 142 -3.81 19.29 2.01
CA ASN A 142 -3.28 18.69 0.79
C ASN A 142 -3.20 17.16 0.86
N LYS A 143 -3.40 16.55 2.04
CA LYS A 143 -3.39 15.10 2.20
C LYS A 143 -4.79 14.49 2.10
N THR A 144 -4.83 13.33 1.44
CA THR A 144 -6.02 12.50 1.28
C THR A 144 -6.12 11.42 2.36
N GLY A 145 -7.27 10.75 2.43
CA GLY A 145 -7.56 9.73 3.45
C GLY A 145 -8.84 10.02 4.21
N ILE A 146 -9.39 9.00 4.87
CA ILE A 146 -10.43 9.21 5.88
C ILE A 146 -9.78 9.85 7.10
N GLY A 147 -10.34 10.93 7.62
CA GLY A 147 -9.82 11.61 8.81
C GLY A 147 -9.78 10.67 10.00
N HIS A 148 -8.65 10.62 10.72
CA HIS A 148 -8.48 9.76 11.89
C HIS A 148 -9.54 9.97 12.97
N ASN A 149 -10.11 11.18 13.08
CA ASN A 149 -11.19 11.52 14.00
C ASN A 149 -12.56 10.91 13.59
N ASN A 150 -12.71 10.41 12.37
CA ASN A 150 -13.94 9.80 11.88
C ASN A 150 -13.83 8.26 11.92
N TYR A 151 -13.67 7.71 13.12
CA TYR A 151 -13.49 6.26 13.29
C TYR A 151 -14.68 5.45 12.75
N ASP A 152 -15.90 5.93 12.91
CA ASP A 152 -17.10 5.20 12.50
C ASP A 152 -17.14 5.00 10.97
N ASP A 153 -16.70 5.99 10.19
CA ASP A 153 -16.53 5.88 8.73
C ASP A 153 -15.39 4.92 8.35
N ILE A 154 -14.28 4.93 9.12
CA ILE A 154 -13.17 3.99 8.93
C ILE A 154 -13.65 2.55 9.13
N GLU A 155 -14.27 2.27 10.27
CA GLU A 155 -14.72 0.92 10.64
C GLU A 155 -15.82 0.42 9.70
N SER A 156 -16.85 1.24 9.44
CA SER A 156 -17.95 0.87 8.54
C SER A 156 -17.46 0.62 7.11
N THR A 157 -16.54 1.43 6.60
CA THR A 157 -15.95 1.20 5.27
C THR A 157 -15.16 -0.11 5.23
N ILE A 158 -14.38 -0.43 6.28
CA ILE A 158 -13.62 -1.70 6.34
C ILE A 158 -14.55 -2.90 6.42
N LEU A 159 -15.57 -2.86 7.28
CA LEU A 159 -16.58 -3.92 7.38
C LEU A 159 -17.29 -4.11 6.04
N TYR A 160 -17.61 -3.03 5.34
CA TYR A 160 -18.20 -3.11 4.02
C TYR A 160 -17.29 -3.85 3.03
N ILE A 161 -16.00 -3.51 2.99
CA ILE A 161 -15.02 -4.18 2.12
C ILE A 161 -14.96 -5.68 2.44
N ILE A 162 -14.87 -6.04 3.72
CA ILE A 162 -14.75 -7.44 4.17
C ILE A 162 -16.00 -8.24 3.78
N ASN A 163 -17.19 -7.68 4.00
CA ASN A 163 -18.45 -8.41 3.85
C ASN A 163 -19.03 -8.38 2.43
N ASN A 164 -18.73 -7.34 1.64
CA ASN A 164 -19.45 -7.08 0.38
C ASN A 164 -18.56 -6.97 -0.86
N CYS A 165 -17.22 -6.93 -0.70
CA CYS A 165 -16.30 -6.77 -1.83
C CYS A 165 -15.51 -8.07 -2.10
N GLU A 166 -16.16 -9.05 -2.74
CA GLU A 166 -15.61 -10.37 -3.05
C GLU A 166 -14.26 -10.35 -3.80
N PHE A 167 -14.04 -9.33 -4.63
CA PHE A 167 -12.85 -9.18 -5.47
C PHE A 167 -11.80 -8.25 -4.85
N LEU A 168 -12.06 -7.73 -3.65
CA LEU A 168 -11.07 -7.01 -2.85
C LEU A 168 -10.59 -7.87 -1.69
N ILE A 169 -9.30 -7.74 -1.38
CA ILE A 169 -8.71 -8.37 -0.20
C ILE A 169 -8.22 -7.25 0.69
N PHE A 170 -8.98 -6.93 1.74
CA PHE A 170 -8.53 -5.96 2.73
C PHE A 170 -7.24 -6.47 3.40
N LYS A 171 -6.23 -5.59 3.49
CA LYS A 171 -4.91 -5.96 4.02
C LYS A 171 -4.46 -5.12 5.20
N GLY A 172 -5.10 -4.00 5.49
CA GLY A 172 -4.76 -3.14 6.63
C GLY A 172 -4.76 -1.66 6.27
N LEU A 173 -3.85 -0.90 6.86
CA LEU A 173 -3.86 0.56 6.84
C LEU A 173 -2.60 1.15 6.19
N MET A 174 -2.75 2.38 5.71
CA MET A 174 -1.70 3.21 5.15
C MET A 174 -1.83 4.64 5.69
N THR A 175 -0.71 5.30 5.98
CA THR A 175 -0.69 6.77 6.20
C THR A 175 0.52 7.43 5.54
N ILE A 176 0.43 8.74 5.36
CA ILE A 176 1.53 9.64 5.03
C ILE A 176 1.73 10.58 6.22
N SER A 177 2.85 10.40 6.92
CA SER A 177 3.26 11.16 8.10
C SER A 177 3.41 12.67 7.81
N SER A 178 3.45 13.48 8.87
CA SER A 178 3.70 14.92 8.75
C SER A 178 5.02 15.23 8.04
N LEU A 179 5.04 16.33 7.28
CA LEU A 179 6.30 16.85 6.76
C LEU A 179 7.16 17.42 7.90
N GLU A 180 6.51 18.00 8.90
CA GLU A 180 7.12 18.50 10.13
C GLU A 180 7.63 17.34 10.98
N ILE A 181 8.94 17.32 11.22
CA ILE A 181 9.64 16.22 11.90
C ILE A 181 9.03 15.95 13.29
N ALA A 182 8.74 17.01 14.05
CA ALA A 182 8.16 16.91 15.39
C ALA A 182 6.80 16.18 15.43
N ASN A 183 6.06 16.20 14.31
CA ASN A 183 4.71 15.64 14.22
C ASN A 183 4.66 14.28 13.48
N ARG A 184 5.81 13.73 13.05
CA ARG A 184 5.85 12.45 12.34
C ARG A 184 5.43 11.28 13.22
N GLU A 185 5.92 11.25 14.46
CA GLU A 185 5.65 10.17 15.41
C GLU A 185 4.15 10.04 15.68
N ASN A 186 3.49 11.18 15.91
CA ASN A 186 2.05 11.21 16.18
C ASN A 186 1.23 10.53 15.07
N SER A 187 1.65 10.67 13.81
CA SER A 187 0.97 9.99 12.69
C SER A 187 1.02 8.47 12.79
N PHE A 188 2.12 7.90 13.31
CA PHE A 188 2.27 6.46 13.47
C PHE A 188 1.58 5.94 14.73
N VAL A 189 1.57 6.72 15.81
CA VAL A 189 0.77 6.45 17.02
C VAL A 189 -0.71 6.35 16.65
N ILE A 190 -1.26 7.38 16.00
CA ILE A 190 -2.67 7.41 15.57
C ILE A 190 -3.02 6.19 14.70
N LEU A 191 -2.14 5.81 13.75
CA LEU A 191 -2.41 4.66 12.89
C LEU A 191 -2.44 3.34 13.68
N ASN A 192 -1.54 3.17 14.65
CA ASN A 192 -1.50 2.01 15.54
C ASN A 192 -2.72 1.95 16.48
N ASP A 193 -3.19 3.09 16.98
CA ASP A 193 -4.41 3.17 17.79
C ASP A 193 -5.65 2.76 16.99
N ILE A 194 -5.77 3.24 15.75
CA ILE A 194 -6.84 2.83 14.83
C ILE A 194 -6.77 1.33 14.55
N LYS A 195 -5.57 0.78 14.26
CA LYS A 195 -5.41 -0.68 14.10
C LYS A 195 -5.88 -1.43 15.34
N SER A 196 -5.50 -0.98 16.54
CA SER A 196 -5.86 -1.64 17.80
C SER A 196 -7.37 -1.62 18.03
N ARG A 197 -8.02 -0.49 17.75
CA ARG A 197 -9.48 -0.35 17.84
C ARG A 197 -10.20 -1.20 16.78
N LEU A 198 -9.70 -1.25 15.55
CA LEU A 198 -10.26 -2.13 14.51
C LEU A 198 -10.16 -3.61 14.90
N LEU A 199 -9.08 -4.04 15.55
CA LEU A 199 -8.89 -5.43 15.98
C LEU A 199 -9.67 -5.79 17.25
N SER A 200 -10.33 -4.84 17.92
CA SER A 200 -11.30 -5.14 18.97
C SER A 200 -12.68 -5.52 18.39
N ASN A 201 -12.97 -5.11 17.15
CA ASN A 201 -14.16 -5.54 16.42
C ASN A 201 -14.03 -7.03 16.03
N ALA A 202 -14.98 -7.86 16.45
CA ALA A 202 -14.91 -9.31 16.27
C ALA A 202 -14.81 -9.74 14.79
N VAL A 203 -15.55 -9.08 13.89
CA VAL A 203 -15.55 -9.42 12.45
C VAL A 203 -14.17 -9.14 11.84
N ILE A 204 -13.58 -7.99 12.16
CA ILE A 204 -12.27 -7.61 11.65
C ILE A 204 -11.18 -8.48 12.28
N ARG A 205 -11.25 -8.73 13.59
CA ARG A 205 -10.32 -9.63 14.29
C ARG A 205 -10.33 -11.02 13.67
N ASP A 206 -11.50 -11.59 13.42
CA ASP A 206 -11.63 -12.93 12.83
C ASP A 206 -11.16 -12.94 11.37
N TYR A 207 -11.43 -11.88 10.61
CA TYR A 207 -10.88 -11.72 9.27
C TYR A 207 -9.33 -11.77 9.26
N PHE A 208 -8.68 -11.23 10.29
CA PHE A 208 -7.22 -11.22 10.44
C PHE A 208 -6.64 -12.36 11.27
N ARG A 209 -7.44 -13.33 11.73
CA ARG A 209 -6.96 -14.46 12.57
C ARG A 209 -5.76 -15.18 11.95
N ASP A 210 -5.85 -15.49 10.66
CA ASP A 210 -4.80 -16.16 9.87
C ASP A 210 -4.18 -15.24 8.82
N ARG A 211 -4.31 -13.91 8.98
CA ARG A 211 -3.81 -12.93 8.02
C ARG A 211 -2.97 -11.88 8.72
N LYS A 212 -1.82 -11.57 8.13
CA LYS A 212 -1.02 -10.42 8.59
C LYS A 212 -1.76 -9.11 8.30
N PHE A 213 -1.97 -8.31 9.35
CA PHE A 213 -2.41 -6.93 9.21
C PHE A 213 -1.24 -6.06 8.76
N HIS A 214 -1.38 -5.44 7.59
CA HIS A 214 -0.36 -4.59 7.01
C HIS A 214 -0.50 -3.14 7.48
N MET A 215 0.64 -2.57 7.87
CA MET A 215 0.85 -1.16 8.13
C MET A 215 1.83 -0.64 7.09
N SER A 216 1.35 0.22 6.18
CA SER A 216 2.17 0.92 5.19
C SER A 216 2.42 2.35 5.67
N MET A 217 3.55 2.56 6.32
CA MET A 217 3.95 3.85 6.88
C MET A 217 5.47 3.92 6.98
N GLY A 218 6.01 5.13 6.83
CA GLY A 218 7.45 5.37 6.73
C GLY A 218 7.96 5.44 5.29
N MET A 219 8.80 6.44 5.05
CA MET A 219 9.49 6.77 3.82
C MET A 219 10.97 6.99 4.11
N SER A 220 11.75 7.41 3.10
CA SER A 220 13.21 7.63 3.23
C SER A 220 13.61 8.44 4.47
N GLY A 221 12.83 9.48 4.82
CA GLY A 221 13.16 10.44 5.88
C GLY A 221 12.69 10.06 7.29
N ASP A 222 11.90 9.00 7.45
CA ASP A 222 11.30 8.62 8.74
C ASP A 222 11.14 7.10 8.92
N LEU A 223 11.86 6.31 8.12
CA LEU A 223 11.83 4.84 8.21
C LEU A 223 12.18 4.30 9.59
N GLU A 224 13.13 4.92 10.30
CA GLU A 224 13.54 4.46 11.62
C GLU A 224 12.40 4.59 12.63
N LEU A 225 11.71 5.73 12.59
CA LEU A 225 10.55 5.99 13.42
C LEU A 225 9.42 5.02 13.06
N ALA A 226 9.16 4.79 11.77
CA ALA A 226 8.15 3.83 11.34
C ALA A 226 8.46 2.39 11.78
N ILE A 227 9.74 1.98 11.81
CA ILE A 227 10.18 0.68 12.33
C ILE A 227 9.92 0.56 13.83
N LYS A 228 10.27 1.59 14.62
CA LYS A 228 9.96 1.65 16.06
C LYS A 228 8.45 1.50 16.32
N HIS A 229 7.64 2.04 15.43
CA HIS A 229 6.17 1.92 15.42
C HIS A 229 5.64 0.68 14.68
N ARG A 230 6.48 -0.34 14.47
CA ARG A 230 6.12 -1.66 13.94
C ARG A 230 5.46 -1.64 12.56
N THR A 231 5.92 -0.75 11.67
CA THR A 231 5.54 -0.79 10.25
C THR A 231 5.80 -2.16 9.63
N THR A 232 4.97 -2.55 8.67
CA THR A 232 5.15 -3.81 7.92
C THR A 232 5.63 -3.57 6.49
N GLN A 233 5.55 -2.33 6.04
CA GLN A 233 5.96 -1.90 4.71
C GLN A 233 6.44 -0.45 4.75
N LEU A 234 7.67 -0.24 4.31
CA LEU A 234 8.26 1.07 4.05
C LEU A 234 8.13 1.42 2.57
N ARG A 235 7.89 2.71 2.26
CA ARG A 235 7.80 3.21 0.87
C ARG A 235 9.03 4.06 0.56
N ILE A 236 10.01 3.48 -0.12
CA ILE A 236 11.33 4.11 -0.31
C ILE A 236 11.55 4.48 -1.77
N GLY A 237 11.86 5.76 -2.03
CA GLY A 237 12.12 6.30 -3.37
C GLY A 237 13.48 6.98 -3.44
N SER A 238 13.56 8.21 -2.93
CA SER A 238 14.78 9.05 -2.99
C SER A 238 16.04 8.37 -2.43
N ALA A 239 15.94 7.60 -1.34
CA ALA A 239 17.10 6.90 -0.83
C ALA A 239 17.67 5.84 -1.81
N ILE A 240 16.83 5.30 -2.70
CA ILE A 240 17.25 4.33 -3.73
C ILE A 240 17.76 5.05 -4.99
N PHE A 241 17.05 6.06 -5.48
CA PHE A 241 17.28 6.65 -6.80
C PHE A 241 18.02 8.00 -6.80
N GLY A 242 18.09 8.68 -5.66
CA GLY A 242 18.49 10.09 -5.55
C GLY A 242 17.26 10.99 -5.43
#